data_AF-A0A351EYX8-F1
#
_entry.id   AF-A0A351EYX8-F1
#
_cell.length_a   1.000
_cell.length_b   1.000
_cell.length_c   1.000
_cell.angle_alpha   90.00
_cell.angle_beta   90.00
_cell.angle_gamma   90.00
#
_symmetry.space_group_name_H-M   'P 1'
#
loop_
_entity.id
_entity.type
_entity.pdbx_description
1 polymer ?
#
loop_
_entity_poly.entity_id
_entity_poly.type
_entity_poly.pdbx_seq_one_letter_code
_entity_poly.pdbx_strand_id
1 'polypeptide(L)' 'DQVLLAAPRGFCAGVEMAIKALATMVRTFPPPVYCYHEIVHNQEVVRRFEEQGV' A
#
# COMPACT_ATOMS: atom_id res chain seq x y z
N ASP A 1 21.63 25.07 8.00
CA ASP A 1 21.21 23.76 8.53
C ASP A 1 21.18 22.72 7.43
N GLN A 2 21.68 21.52 7.71
CA GLN A 2 21.76 20.42 6.75
C GLN A 2 20.83 19.28 7.20
N VAL A 3 19.97 18.80 6.31
CA VAL A 3 19.11 17.63 6.55
C VAL A 3 19.83 16.38 6.07
N LEU A 4 19.89 15.35 6.92
CA LEU A 4 20.46 14.04 6.59
C LEU A 4 19.36 12.99 6.53
N LEU A 5 19.40 12.11 5.52
CA LEU A 5 18.45 11.03 5.34
C LEU A 5 19.14 9.68 5.50
N ALA A 6 18.60 8.83 6.36
CA ALA A 6 19.12 7.49 6.55
C ALA A 6 18.97 6.62 5.28
N ALA A 7 19.85 5.62 5.17
CA ALA A 7 19.79 4.57 4.16
C ALA A 7 20.12 3.20 4.80
N PRO A 8 19.31 2.15 4.54
CA PRO A 8 18.09 2.14 3.74
C PRO A 8 16.92 2.83 4.46
N ARG A 9 15.95 3.34 3.69
CA ARG A 9 14.69 3.89 4.20
C ARG A 9 13.55 3.57 3.23
N GLY A 10 12.32 3.52 3.73
CA GLY A 10 11.13 3.23 2.93
C GLY A 10 10.66 1.79 3.09
N PHE A 11 10.06 1.25 2.03
CA PHE A 11 9.41 -0.06 2.06
C PHE A 11 10.39 -1.21 1.92
N CYS A 12 10.14 -2.28 2.66
CA CYS A 12 10.80 -3.56 2.42
C CYS A 12 10.13 -4.28 1.24
N ALA A 13 10.79 -5.31 0.71
CA ALA A 13 10.28 -6.08 -0.42
C ALA A 13 8.87 -6.66 -0.19
N GLY A 14 8.55 -7.08 1.05
CA GLY A 14 7.23 -7.61 1.40
C GLY A 14 6.12 -6.55 1.32
N VAL A 15 6.38 -5.36 1.85
CA VAL A 15 5.44 -4.23 1.77
C VAL A 15 5.21 -3.82 0.32
N GLU A 16 6.28 -3.71 -0.46
CA GLU A 16 6.17 -3.34 -1.88
C GLU A 16 5.35 -4.38 -2.66
N MET A 17 5.60 -5.68 -2.42
CA MET A 17 4.85 -6.77 -3.05
C MET A 17 3.36 -6.71 -2.69
N ALA A 18 3.04 -6.56 -1.39
CA ALA A 18 1.66 -6.54 -0.91
C ALA A 18 0.84 -5.39 -1.53
N ILE A 19 1.42 -4.18 -1.57
CA ILE A 19 0.79 -3.01 -2.20
C ILE A 19 0.57 -3.26 -3.69
N LYS A 20 1.57 -3.79 -4.41
CA LYS A 20 1.45 -4.07 -5.86
C LYS A 20 0.39 -5.15 -6.15
N ALA A 21 0.31 -6.19 -5.32
CA ALA A 21 -0.68 -7.24 -5.47
C ALA A 21 -2.10 -6.69 -5.33
N LEU A 22 -2.39 -5.96 -4.25
CA LEU A 22 -3.71 -5.38 -4.03
C LEU A 22 -4.08 -4.37 -5.13
N ALA A 23 -3.15 -3.48 -5.52
CA ALA A 23 -3.37 -2.53 -6.62
C ALA A 23 -3.64 -3.24 -7.96
N THR A 24 -3.03 -4.40 -8.18
CA THR A 24 -3.32 -5.22 -9.37
C THR A 24 -4.72 -5.83 -9.28
N MET A 25 -5.11 -6.35 -8.12
CA MET A 25 -6.44 -6.94 -7.92
C MET A 25 -7.55 -5.91 -8.15
N VAL A 26 -7.43 -4.72 -7.56
CA VAL A 26 -8.38 -3.60 -7.75
C VAL A 26 -8.56 -3.21 -9.21
N ARG A 27 -7.49 -3.23 -10.00
CA ARG A 27 -7.53 -2.90 -11.43
C ARG A 27 -8.07 -4.02 -12.33
N THR A 28 -7.99 -5.26 -11.86
CA THR A 28 -8.21 -6.44 -12.71
C THR A 28 -9.58 -7.06 -12.48
N PHE A 29 -10.06 -7.07 -11.24
CA PHE A 29 -11.32 -7.70 -10.87
C PHE A 29 -12.44 -6.65 -10.76
N PRO A 30 -13.69 -7.01 -11.10
CA PRO A 30 -14.83 -6.15 -10.81
C PRO A 30 -14.99 -5.99 -9.28
N PRO A 31 -15.50 -4.84 -8.81
CA PRO A 31 -15.71 -4.59 -7.39
C PRO A 31 -16.82 -5.51 -6.79
N PRO A 32 -16.82 -5.74 -5.47
CA PRO A 32 -15.83 -5.26 -4.48
C PRO A 32 -14.60 -6.18 -4.37
N VAL A 33 -13.43 -5.58 -4.11
CA VAL A 33 -12.20 -6.29 -3.71
C VAL A 33 -11.99 -6.04 -2.23
N TYR A 34 -11.81 -7.07 -1.40
CA TYR A 34 -11.65 -6.89 0.05
C TYR A 34 -10.22 -7.21 0.50
N CYS A 35 -9.73 -6.46 1.48
CA CYS A 35 -8.50 -6.78 2.21
C CYS A 35 -8.85 -7.17 3.66
N TYR A 36 -8.29 -8.28 4.15
CA TYR A 36 -8.44 -8.66 5.55
C TYR A 36 -7.46 -7.84 6.40
N HIS A 37 -8.01 -6.94 7.22
CA HIS A 37 -7.27 -5.86 7.90
C HIS A 37 -6.60 -4.88 6.92
N GLU A 38 -5.87 -3.91 7.48
CA GLU A 38 -5.02 -3.01 6.70
C GLU A 38 -3.92 -3.79 5.97
N ILE A 39 -3.73 -3.49 4.68
CA ILE A 39 -2.67 -4.12 3.87
C ILE A 39 -1.27 -3.85 4.43
N VAL A 40 -1.07 -2.66 5.02
CA VAL A 40 0.11 -2.24 5.77
C VAL A 40 -0.30 -1.21 6.82
N HIS A 41 0.47 -1.06 7.90
CA HIS A 41 0.24 -0.04 8.92
C HIS A 41 0.75 1.34 8.47
N ASN A 42 0.11 1.88 7.43
CA ASN A 42 0.34 3.22 6.93
C ASN A 42 -1.00 3.81 6.48
N GLN A 43 -1.50 4.78 7.25
CA GLN A 43 -2.83 5.35 7.05
C GLN A 43 -3.02 5.96 5.66
N GLU A 44 -2.00 6.61 5.09
CA GLU A 44 -2.10 7.18 3.74
C GLU A 44 -2.23 6.09 2.67
N VAL A 45 -1.50 4.97 2.85
CA VAL A 45 -1.61 3.82 1.94
C VAL A 45 -2.98 3.17 2.05
N VAL A 46 -3.50 3.00 3.26
CA VAL A 46 -4.83 2.42 3.51
C VAL A 46 -5.91 3.31 2.90
N ARG A 47 -5.91 4.62 3.19
CA ARG A 47 -6.91 5.58 2.66
C ARG A 47 -6.96 5.54 1.13
N ARG A 48 -5.79 5.45 0.48
CA ARG A 48 -5.72 5.36 -0.98
C ARG A 48 -6.42 4.12 -1.56
N PHE A 49 -6.43 3.00 -0.84
CA PHE A 49 -7.14 1.79 -1.27
C PHE A 49 -8.64 1.87 -0.97
N GLU A 50 -9.02 2.44 0.18
CA GLU A 50 -10.43 2.71 0.52
C GLU A 50 -11.08 3.65 -0.52
N GLU A 51 -10.36 4.69 -0.97
CA GLU A 51 -10.80 5.59 -2.05
C GLU A 51 -11.00 4.88 -3.40
N GLN A 52 -10.37 3.71 -3.60
CA GLN A 52 -10.53 2.88 -4.78
C GLN A 52 -11.60 1.78 -4.61
N GLY A 53 -12.28 1.75 -3.46
CA GLY A 53 -13.36 0.79 -3.17
C GLY A 53 -12.88 -0.57 -2.65
N VAL A 54 -11.70 -0.62 -2.02
CA VAL A 54 -11.25 -1.78 -1.22
C VAL A 54 -11.83 -1.74 0.19
#